data_AF-A0A1T0B8S8-F1
#
_entry.id   AF-A0A1T0B8S8-F1
#
_cell.length_a   1.000
_cell.length_b   1.000
_cell.length_c   1.000
_cell.angle_alpha   90.00
_cell.angle_beta   90.00
_cell.angle_gamma   90.00
#
_symmetry.space_group_name_H-M   'P 1'
#
loop_
_entity.id
_entity.type
_entity.pdbx_description
1 polymer ?
#
loop_
_entity_poly.entity_id
_entity_poly.type
_entity_poly.pdbx_seq_one_letter_code
_entity_poly.pdbx_strand_id
1 'polypeptide(L)'
;MWKGKEVEVFLTPEEWRKLSGVNESLKDTEWVYYPTIEGEPEKDPFFIKNQGLYQPVMYFNGNKHSLSSVNNKYPYLNSYSYINPAKILGHNTFVLYDQHLKRTVVQYHFIAGYFRDPFSGLAGSFKCNENAISEGSALIEDYLK
;
A
#
# COMPACT_ATOMS: atom_id res chain seq x y z
N MET A 1 -16.23 7.97 17.79
CA MET A 1 -15.96 6.84 16.89
C MET A 1 -16.12 7.37 15.47
N TRP A 2 -15.02 7.56 14.73
CA TRP A 2 -15.08 8.11 13.37
C TRP A 2 -15.82 7.12 12.47
N LYS A 3 -16.99 7.52 11.97
CA LYS A 3 -17.77 6.78 10.95
C LYS A 3 -17.28 7.21 9.56
N GLY A 4 -16.06 6.83 9.21
CA GLY A 4 -15.55 6.88 7.84
C GLY A 4 -15.42 5.45 7.33
N LYS A 5 -15.63 5.19 6.03
CA LYS A 5 -15.43 3.85 5.47
C LYS A 5 -13.95 3.50 5.60
N GLU A 6 -13.66 2.43 6.33
CA GLU A 6 -12.30 1.92 6.54
C GLU A 6 -11.71 1.37 5.23
N VAL A 7 -12.57 0.83 4.36
CA VAL A 7 -12.23 0.30 3.04
C VAL A 7 -13.07 1.00 1.98
N GLU A 8 -12.41 1.45 0.92
CA GLU A 8 -13.02 1.96 -0.31
C GLU A 8 -12.70 1.00 -1.46
N VAL A 9 -13.74 0.37 -2.02
CA VAL A 9 -13.63 -0.54 -3.15
C VAL A 9 -13.98 0.20 -4.44
N PHE A 10 -13.09 0.15 -5.42
CA PHE A 10 -13.27 0.78 -6.73
C PHE A 10 -13.52 -0.24 -7.83
N LEU A 11 -12.96 -1.44 -7.68
CA LEU A 11 -13.21 -2.61 -8.52
C LEU A 11 -13.39 -3.83 -7.61
N THR A 12 -14.47 -4.60 -7.77
CA THR A 12 -14.55 -5.91 -7.12
C THR A 12 -13.45 -6.83 -7.64
N PRO A 13 -13.09 -7.92 -6.92
CA PRO A 13 -12.11 -8.87 -7.45
C PRO A 13 -12.54 -9.44 -8.81
N GLU A 14 -13.84 -9.68 -9.04
CA GLU A 14 -14.33 -10.15 -10.35
C GLU A 14 -14.21 -9.09 -11.45
N GLU A 15 -14.57 -7.83 -11.15
CA GLU A 15 -14.44 -6.72 -12.10
C GLU A 15 -12.98 -6.48 -12.48
N TRP A 16 -12.11 -6.46 -11.48
CA TRP A 16 -10.67 -6.31 -11.69
C TRP A 16 -10.12 -7.45 -12.55
N ARG A 17 -10.40 -8.72 -12.21
CA ARG A 17 -9.97 -9.90 -12.99
C ARG A 17 -10.40 -9.81 -14.45
N LYS A 18 -11.66 -9.44 -14.70
CA LYS A 18 -12.19 -9.27 -16.06
C LYS A 18 -11.45 -8.19 -16.86
N LEU A 19 -11.05 -7.09 -16.21
CA LEU A 19 -10.37 -5.97 -16.86
C LEU A 19 -8.87 -6.24 -17.04
N SER A 20 -8.21 -6.79 -16.02
CA SER A 20 -6.76 -7.03 -16.01
C SER A 20 -6.36 -8.25 -16.84
N GLY A 21 -7.28 -9.19 -17.04
CA GLY A 21 -7.00 -10.48 -17.67
C GLY A 21 -6.40 -11.51 -16.72
N VAL A 22 -6.27 -11.19 -15.42
CA VAL A 22 -5.89 -12.15 -14.38
C VAL A 22 -7.09 -13.04 -14.10
N ASN A 23 -6.93 -14.35 -14.19
CA ASN A 23 -8.03 -15.31 -14.03
C ASN A 23 -7.88 -16.23 -12.82
N GLU A 24 -6.76 -16.12 -12.12
CA GLU A 24 -6.45 -16.89 -10.92
C GLU A 24 -6.53 -16.06 -9.63
N SER A 25 -6.59 -16.77 -8.51
CA SER A 25 -6.36 -16.22 -7.17
C SER A 25 -4.91 -15.78 -7.01
N LEU A 26 -4.70 -14.69 -6.26
CA LEU A 26 -3.37 -14.22 -5.87
C LEU A 26 -2.87 -14.81 -4.55
N LYS A 27 -3.61 -15.74 -3.93
CA LYS A 27 -3.29 -16.30 -2.60
C LYS A 27 -1.87 -16.83 -2.45
N ASP A 28 -1.34 -17.46 -3.50
CA ASP A 28 -0.02 -18.08 -3.49
C ASP A 28 1.05 -17.22 -4.20
N THR A 29 0.71 -15.98 -4.54
CA THR A 29 1.67 -15.03 -5.13
C THR A 29 2.43 -14.29 -4.05
N GLU A 30 3.71 -14.08 -4.28
CA GLU A 30 4.59 -13.36 -3.36
C GLU A 30 4.51 -11.86 -3.65
N TRP A 31 4.64 -11.05 -2.61
CA TRP A 31 4.77 -9.61 -2.72
C TRP A 31 6.19 -9.19 -2.40
N VAL A 32 6.90 -8.68 -3.40
CA VAL A 32 8.28 -8.21 -3.24
C VAL A 32 8.24 -6.82 -2.62
N TYR A 33 8.81 -6.69 -1.42
CA TYR A 33 8.86 -5.43 -0.69
C TYR A 33 9.83 -4.45 -1.34
N TYR A 34 9.38 -3.21 -1.58
CA TYR A 34 10.22 -2.16 -2.15
C TYR A 34 10.94 -1.41 -1.01
N PRO A 35 12.28 -1.46 -0.94
CA PRO A 35 13.02 -0.74 0.09
C PRO A 35 12.85 0.78 -0.11
N THR A 36 12.26 1.45 0.88
CA THR A 36 11.92 2.88 0.83
C THR A 36 13.11 3.83 1.06
N ILE A 37 14.35 3.39 0.81
CA ILE A 37 15.51 4.28 0.98
C ILE A 37 15.54 5.28 -0.18
N GLU A 38 14.92 6.44 0.03
CA GLU A 38 14.90 7.53 -0.95
C GLU A 38 16.33 7.97 -1.29
N GLY A 39 16.66 8.01 -2.57
CA GLY A 39 17.94 8.54 -3.07
C GLY A 39 19.03 7.49 -3.34
N GLU A 40 18.84 6.23 -2.93
CA GLU A 40 19.70 5.13 -3.39
C GLU A 40 19.15 4.47 -4.66
N PRO A 41 20.01 4.10 -5.62
CA PRO A 41 19.59 3.27 -6.73
C PRO A 41 19.12 1.91 -6.21
N GLU A 42 17.98 1.43 -6.72
CA GLU A 42 17.47 0.10 -6.43
C GLU A 42 18.47 -0.97 -6.88
N LYS A 43 18.77 -1.91 -5.98
CA LYS A 43 19.77 -2.96 -6.18
C LYS A 43 19.14 -4.33 -6.36
N ASP A 44 17.86 -4.48 -6.03
CA ASP A 44 17.14 -5.74 -6.23
C ASP A 44 16.93 -6.00 -7.73
N PRO A 45 17.43 -7.14 -8.26
CA PRO A 45 17.25 -7.53 -9.65
C PRO A 45 15.77 -7.58 -10.08
N PHE A 46 14.85 -7.91 -9.18
CA PHE A 46 13.42 -7.93 -9.47
C PHE A 46 12.92 -6.57 -9.93
N PHE A 47 13.25 -5.52 -9.18
CA PHE A 47 12.81 -4.17 -9.47
C PHE A 47 13.52 -3.60 -10.71
N ILE A 48 14.82 -3.87 -10.87
CA ILE A 48 15.57 -3.49 -12.07
C ILE A 48 14.95 -4.11 -13.34
N LYS A 49 14.59 -5.39 -13.29
CA LYS A 49 14.00 -6.10 -14.44
C LYS A 49 12.59 -5.60 -14.79
N ASN A 50 11.83 -5.15 -13.80
CA ASN A 50 10.43 -4.74 -13.96
C ASN A 50 10.25 -3.22 -14.01
N GLN A 51 11.31 -2.46 -14.32
CA GLN A 51 11.25 -1.02 -14.50
C GLN A 51 10.16 -0.63 -15.51
N GLY A 52 9.39 0.41 -15.18
CA GLY A 52 8.28 0.89 -15.99
C GLY A 52 6.95 0.18 -15.74
N LEU A 53 6.94 -0.95 -15.01
CA LEU A 53 5.70 -1.63 -14.58
C LEU A 53 5.21 -1.14 -13.21
N TYR A 54 6.00 -0.32 -12.52
CA TYR A 54 5.65 0.33 -11.27
C TYR A 54 6.20 1.75 -11.25
N GLN A 55 5.70 2.59 -10.35
CA GLN A 55 6.30 3.88 -10.03
C GLN A 55 6.72 3.90 -8.56
N PRO A 56 7.94 4.32 -8.21
CA PRO A 56 8.36 4.41 -6.80
C PRO A 56 7.50 5.36 -5.97
N VAL A 57 6.89 6.36 -6.60
CA VAL A 57 6.05 7.37 -5.96
C VAL A 57 4.79 7.60 -6.81
N MET A 58 3.64 7.65 -6.16
CA MET A 58 2.34 8.01 -6.76
C MET A 58 1.63 9.07 -5.92
N TYR A 59 0.70 9.81 -6.53
CA TYR A 59 -0.13 10.79 -5.81
C TYR A 59 -1.59 10.34 -5.84
N PHE A 60 -2.15 10.09 -4.66
CA PHE A 60 -3.57 9.77 -4.50
C PHE A 60 -4.20 10.84 -3.60
N ASN A 61 -5.30 11.44 -4.07
CA ASN A 61 -6.00 12.50 -3.35
C ASN A 61 -5.08 13.65 -2.89
N GLY A 62 -4.07 13.99 -3.70
CA GLY A 62 -3.09 15.05 -3.40
C GLY A 62 -1.95 14.64 -2.45
N ASN A 63 -1.96 13.43 -1.91
CA ASN A 63 -0.93 12.95 -0.98
C ASN A 63 0.10 12.06 -1.70
N LYS A 64 1.39 12.31 -1.44
CA LYS A 64 2.52 11.50 -1.93
C LYS A 64 2.51 10.13 -1.23
N HIS A 65 2.28 9.06 -1.98
CA HIS A 65 2.41 7.70 -1.51
C HIS A 65 3.70 7.09 -2.06
N SER A 66 4.41 6.35 -1.22
CA SER A 66 5.58 5.57 -1.61
C SER A 66 5.16 4.16 -1.95
N LEU A 67 5.81 3.57 -2.94
CA LEU A 67 5.66 2.16 -3.26
C LEU A 67 6.08 1.32 -2.05
N SER A 68 5.21 0.39 -1.65
CA SER A 68 5.45 -0.53 -0.55
C SER A 68 5.84 -1.90 -1.06
N SER A 69 5.11 -2.43 -2.03
CA SER A 69 5.37 -3.77 -2.57
C SER A 69 4.82 -3.93 -3.98
N VAL A 70 5.35 -4.91 -4.69
CA VAL A 70 4.96 -5.28 -6.06
C VAL A 70 4.68 -6.78 -6.08
N ASN A 71 3.58 -7.19 -6.72
CA ASN A 71 3.28 -8.62 -6.87
C ASN A 71 4.31 -9.29 -7.80
N ASN A 72 4.89 -10.41 -7.37
CA ASN A 72 5.97 -11.07 -8.09
C ASN A 72 5.54 -11.65 -9.44
N LYS A 73 4.27 -12.07 -9.54
CA LYS A 73 3.67 -12.69 -10.73
C LYS A 73 3.04 -11.66 -11.64
N TYR A 74 2.49 -10.58 -11.08
CA TYR A 74 1.91 -9.45 -11.80
C TYR A 74 2.59 -8.14 -11.42
N PRO A 75 3.78 -7.81 -11.98
CA PRO A 75 4.55 -6.64 -11.55
C PRO A 75 3.87 -5.28 -11.77
N TYR A 76 2.79 -5.24 -12.55
CA TYR A 76 1.94 -4.06 -12.72
C TYR A 76 0.93 -3.84 -11.57
N LEU A 77 0.77 -4.83 -10.68
CA LEU A 77 -0.06 -4.73 -9.49
C LEU A 77 0.82 -4.31 -8.30
N ASN A 78 0.53 -3.15 -7.73
CA ASN A 78 1.40 -2.49 -6.78
C ASN A 78 0.62 -2.06 -5.53
N SER A 79 1.26 -2.15 -4.37
CA SER A 79 0.77 -1.59 -3.11
C SER A 79 1.51 -0.31 -2.79
N TYR A 80 0.77 0.75 -2.48
CA TYR A 80 1.29 2.07 -2.11
C TYR A 80 0.87 2.42 -0.69
N SER A 81 1.73 3.11 0.03
CA SER A 81 1.43 3.59 1.39
C SER A 81 1.73 5.08 1.54
N TYR A 82 0.89 5.73 2.32
CA TYR A 82 1.12 7.06 2.86
C TYR A 82 0.98 7.00 4.37
N ILE A 83 2.06 7.37 5.04
CA ILE A 83 2.17 7.42 6.49
C ILE A 83 2.41 8.88 6.86
N ASN A 84 1.48 9.49 7.59
CA ASN A 84 1.60 10.89 7.99
C ASN A 84 1.82 11.03 9.49
N PRO A 85 3.08 11.07 9.96
CA PRO A 85 3.39 11.25 11.37
C PRO A 85 3.36 12.71 11.83
N ALA A 86 3.00 13.68 10.96
CA ALA A 86 3.12 15.11 11.28
C ALA A 86 2.13 15.59 12.36
N LYS A 87 1.09 14.80 12.66
CA LYS A 87 0.11 15.06 13.71
C LYS A 87 0.09 13.90 14.69
N ILE A 88 -0.25 14.19 15.94
CA ILE A 88 -0.46 13.17 16.99
C ILE A 88 -1.47 12.12 16.51
N LEU A 89 -2.47 12.52 15.71
CA LEU A 89 -3.34 11.60 14.98
C LEU A 89 -3.09 11.77 13.48
N GLY A 90 -2.43 10.80 12.87
CA GLY A 90 -2.20 10.76 11.43
C GLY A 90 -3.20 9.86 10.72
N HIS A 91 -3.56 10.25 9.51
CA HIS A 91 -4.44 9.49 8.63
C HIS A 91 -3.55 8.76 7.62
N ASN A 92 -3.40 7.46 7.80
CA ASN A 92 -2.64 6.64 6.88
C ASN A 92 -3.55 6.07 5.81
N THR A 93 -2.99 5.93 4.62
CA THR A 93 -3.71 5.38 3.46
C THR A 93 -2.86 4.37 2.74
N PHE A 94 -3.50 3.25 2.39
CA PHE A 94 -2.89 2.15 1.65
C PHE A 94 -3.72 1.93 0.39
N VAL A 95 -3.06 1.77 -0.74
CA VAL A 95 -3.71 1.75 -2.04
C VAL A 95 -3.20 0.57 -2.84
N LEU A 96 -4.12 -0.29 -3.27
CA LEU A 96 -3.87 -1.29 -4.31
C LEU A 96 -4.11 -0.65 -5.66
N TYR A 97 -3.08 -0.60 -6.49
CA TYR A 97 -3.12 0.05 -7.78
C TYR A 97 -2.68 -0.91 -8.88
N ASP A 98 -3.47 -0.96 -9.95
CA ASP A 98 -3.12 -1.67 -11.16
C ASP A 98 -2.60 -0.66 -12.20
N GLN A 99 -1.29 -0.72 -12.48
CA GLN A 99 -0.60 0.15 -13.43
C GLN A 99 -1.00 -0.11 -14.88
N HIS A 100 -1.39 -1.35 -15.20
CA HIS A 100 -1.83 -1.71 -16.54
C HIS A 100 -3.20 -1.09 -16.82
N LEU A 101 -4.13 -1.17 -15.86
CA LEU A 101 -5.45 -0.53 -15.95
C LEU A 101 -5.42 0.97 -15.65
N LYS A 102 -4.36 1.46 -15.02
CA LYS A 102 -4.22 2.80 -14.45
C LYS A 102 -5.35 3.13 -13.48
N ARG A 103 -5.73 2.17 -12.62
CA ARG A 103 -6.86 2.29 -11.70
C ARG A 103 -6.50 1.84 -10.30
N THR A 104 -7.05 2.55 -9.33
CA THR A 104 -7.17 2.06 -7.96
C THR A 104 -8.14 0.88 -7.94
N VAL A 105 -7.75 -0.20 -7.28
CA VAL A 105 -8.57 -1.40 -7.08
C VAL A 105 -9.31 -1.29 -5.75
N VAL A 106 -8.54 -1.08 -4.68
CA VAL A 106 -9.04 -0.91 -3.31
C VAL A 106 -8.13 0.05 -2.55
N GLN A 107 -8.71 0.77 -1.60
CA GLN A 107 -8.00 1.68 -0.71
C GLN A 107 -8.43 1.44 0.74
N TYR A 108 -7.46 1.39 1.64
CA TYR A 108 -7.68 1.22 3.07
C TYR A 108 -7.21 2.45 3.85
N HIS A 109 -8.01 2.86 4.83
CA HIS A 109 -7.77 4.02 5.66
C HIS A 109 -7.72 3.64 7.13
N PHE A 110 -6.76 4.18 7.87
CA PHE A 110 -6.83 4.16 9.32
C PHE A 110 -6.16 5.36 9.97
N ILE A 111 -6.50 5.53 11.24
CA ILE A 111 -5.93 6.57 12.11
C ILE A 111 -4.88 5.91 13.02
N ALA A 112 -3.68 6.47 13.01
CA ALA A 112 -2.62 6.12 13.95
C ALA A 112 -2.27 7.30 14.84
N GLY A 113 -2.01 7.00 16.10
CA GLY A 113 -1.35 7.86 17.05
C GLY A 113 0.15 7.89 16.79
N TYR A 114 0.76 9.07 16.69
CA TYR A 114 2.21 9.23 16.55
C TYR A 114 2.76 10.02 17.72
N PHE A 115 3.88 9.55 18.27
CA PHE A 115 4.57 10.20 19.37
C PHE A 115 6.08 10.08 19.21
N ARG A 116 6.83 10.90 19.95
CA ARG A 116 8.24 10.64 20.20
C ARG A 116 8.37 10.11 21.61
N ASP A 117 9.03 8.97 21.75
CA ASP A 117 9.36 8.44 23.05
C ASP A 117 10.22 9.46 23.81
N PRO A 118 9.82 9.91 25.00
CA PRO A 118 10.50 10.99 25.71
C PRO A 118 11.88 10.58 26.24
N PHE A 119 12.18 9.28 26.33
CA PHE A 119 13.44 8.77 26.90
C PHE A 119 14.50 8.49 25.82
N SER A 120 14.10 7.96 24.67
CA SER A 120 14.96 7.58 23.54
C SER A 120 14.94 8.60 22.39
N GLY A 121 13.93 9.48 22.35
CA GLY A 121 13.71 10.42 21.24
C GLY A 121 13.25 9.75 19.94
N LEU A 122 13.09 8.42 19.93
CA LEU A 122 12.67 7.64 18.77
C LEU A 122 11.20 7.88 18.46
N ALA A 123 10.87 7.84 17.17
CA ALA A 123 9.48 7.92 16.74
C ALA A 123 8.75 6.63 17.12
N GLY A 124 7.63 6.77 17.82
CA GLY A 124 6.70 5.70 18.16
C GLY A 124 5.34 5.93 17.51
N SER A 125 4.56 4.86 17.42
CA SER A 125 3.15 4.96 17.04
C SER A 125 2.30 4.00 17.85
N PHE A 126 1.05 4.39 18.12
CA PHE A 126 0.03 3.51 18.66
C PHE A 126 -1.14 3.48 17.68
N LYS A 127 -1.74 2.32 17.47
CA LYS A 127 -2.84 2.19 16.53
C LYS A 127 -4.13 2.58 17.25
N CYS A 128 -4.94 3.48 16.67
CA CYS A 128 -6.23 3.84 17.28
C CYS A 128 -7.30 2.76 17.07
N ASN A 129 -7.01 1.77 16.22
CA ASN A 129 -7.71 0.50 16.11
C ASN A 129 -6.67 -0.59 16.42
N GLU A 130 -6.95 -1.49 17.37
CA GLU A 130 -6.03 -2.57 17.74
C GLU A 130 -5.79 -3.44 16.50
N ASN A 131 -4.65 -3.22 15.80
CA ASN A 131 -4.06 -3.99 14.68
C ASN A 131 -3.90 -3.29 13.29
N ALA A 132 -4.44 -2.08 13.08
CA ALA A 132 -4.50 -1.36 11.79
C ALA A 132 -3.29 -1.31 10.80
N ILE A 133 -2.02 -1.16 11.22
CA ILE A 133 -0.89 -0.94 10.26
C ILE A 133 -0.53 -2.21 9.47
N SER A 134 -0.36 -3.35 10.17
CA SER A 134 -0.11 -4.64 9.51
C SER A 134 -1.37 -5.16 8.83
N GLU A 135 -2.54 -4.81 9.34
CA GLU A 135 -3.82 -5.16 8.74
C GLU A 135 -4.08 -4.41 7.43
N GLY A 136 -3.71 -3.14 7.29
CA GLY A 136 -4.02 -2.40 6.07
C GLY A 136 -3.36 -2.97 4.82
N SER A 137 -2.05 -3.17 4.86
CA SER A 137 -1.34 -3.82 3.75
C SER A 137 -1.78 -5.28 3.59
N ALA A 138 -1.91 -6.04 4.68
CA ALA A 138 -2.31 -7.44 4.60
C ALA A 138 -3.75 -7.62 4.07
N LEU A 139 -4.68 -6.73 4.41
CA LEU A 139 -6.08 -6.75 3.96
C LEU A 139 -6.16 -6.40 2.47
N ILE A 140 -5.35 -5.44 2.03
CA ILE A 140 -5.20 -5.15 0.60
C ILE A 140 -4.59 -6.34 -0.16
N GLU A 141 -3.57 -6.98 0.40
CA GLU A 141 -2.97 -8.19 -0.19
C GLU A 141 -3.94 -9.39 -0.18
N ASP A 142 -4.81 -9.48 0.83
CA ASP A 142 -5.85 -10.50 0.97
C ASP A 142 -7.03 -10.28 0.00
N TYR A 143 -7.31 -9.02 -0.35
CA TYR A 143 -8.48 -8.64 -1.14
C TYR A 143 -8.60 -9.35 -2.51
N LEU A 144 -7.47 -9.66 -3.15
CA LEU A 144 -7.43 -10.30 -4.48
C LEU A 144 -7.18 -11.82 -4.43
N LYS A 145 -7.18 -12.41 -3.23
CA LYS A 145 -7.08 -13.85 -3.06
C LYS A 145 -8.32 -14.60 -3.55
#